data_AF-A0A3Q1EKV9-F1
#
_entry.id   AF-A0A3Q1EKV9-F1
#
_cell.length_a   1.000
_cell.length_b   1.000
_cell.length_c   1.000
_cell.angle_alpha   90.00
_cell.angle_beta   90.00
_cell.angle_gamma   90.00
#
_symmetry.space_group_name_H-M   'P 1'
#
loop_
_entity.id
_entity.type
_entity.pdbx_description
1 polymer ?
#
loop_
_entity_poly.entity_id
_entity_poly.type
_entity_poly.pdbx_seq_one_letter_code
_entity_poly.pdbx_strand_id
1 'polypeptide(L)'
;PGKHRVVEDCVGRSKTVIQIFLNDPEHYGTKKSSGRPKKITPALSRRIRLAVRQDTGRSSTQINALTGADYSTITIRRHLREKGFKNEKRSQRHCLLQRHKTARLHFAREHQTWDIERWKKIFLEKIYSLFENIFKNLFF
;
A
#
# COMPACT_ATOMS: atom_id res chain seq x y z
N PRO A 1 17.58 44.16 43.68
CA PRO A 1 17.51 42.89 42.89
C PRO A 1 16.36 42.95 41.87
N GLY A 2 16.65 42.81 40.58
CA GLY A 2 15.62 42.90 39.52
C GLY A 2 14.65 41.72 39.56
N LYS A 3 13.35 41.97 39.38
CA LYS A 3 12.25 40.98 39.43
C LYS A 3 12.52 39.72 38.58
N HIS A 4 13.22 39.89 37.45
CA HIS A 4 13.58 38.79 36.56
C HIS A 4 14.55 37.77 37.17
N ARG A 5 15.51 38.21 38.00
CA ARG A 5 16.53 37.34 38.62
C ARG A 5 15.92 36.34 39.60
N VAL A 6 14.89 36.78 40.34
CA VAL A 6 14.16 35.92 41.27
C VAL A 6 13.38 34.83 40.52
N VAL A 7 12.76 35.19 39.39
CA VAL A 7 12.02 34.23 38.55
C VAL A 7 12.98 33.25 37.86
N GLU A 8 14.15 33.70 37.43
CA GLU A 8 15.22 32.84 36.88
C GLU A 8 15.64 31.76 37.88
N ASP A 9 15.91 32.13 39.13
CA ASP A 9 16.34 31.21 40.19
C ASP A 9 15.21 30.23 40.59
N CYS A 10 13.95 30.66 40.57
CA CYS A 10 12.80 29.79 40.86
C CYS A 10 12.46 28.81 39.73
N VAL A 11 12.64 29.20 38.47
CA VAL A 11 12.20 28.42 37.29
C VAL A 11 13.36 27.63 36.65
N GLY A 12 14.62 27.99 36.93
CA GLY A 12 15.79 27.31 36.40
C GLY A 12 15.96 27.47 34.88
N ARG A 13 15.45 28.58 34.32
CA ARG A 13 15.51 28.88 32.89
C ARG A 13 16.16 30.23 32.66
N SER A 14 16.83 30.38 31.51
CA SER A 14 17.50 31.64 31.17
C SER A 14 16.50 32.80 31.08
N LYS A 15 16.96 34.01 31.42
CA LYS A 15 16.20 35.26 31.26
C LYS A 15 15.52 35.40 29.90
N THR A 16 16.24 35.02 28.84
CA THR A 16 15.76 35.11 27.45
C THR A 16 14.57 34.20 27.21
N VAL A 17 14.59 32.96 27.71
CA VAL A 17 13.47 32.03 27.56
C VAL A 17 12.25 32.52 28.32
N ILE A 18 12.44 33.03 29.54
CA ILE A 18 11.37 33.61 30.35
C ILE A 18 10.78 34.84 29.65
N GLN A 19 11.61 35.71 29.08
CA GLN A 19 11.15 36.88 28.32
C GLN A 19 10.36 36.48 27.07
N ILE A 20 10.83 35.47 26.31
CA ILE A 20 10.13 34.95 25.12
C ILE A 20 8.75 34.40 25.51
N PHE A 21 8.65 33.68 26.64
CA PHE A 21 7.38 33.18 27.15
C PHE A 21 6.44 34.31 27.60
N LEU A 22 6.93 35.30 28.35
CA LEU A 22 6.12 36.42 28.84
C LEU A 22 5.63 37.33 27.71
N ASN A 23 6.39 37.46 26.62
CA ASN A 23 6.01 38.28 25.48
C ASN A 23 4.85 37.66 24.67
N ASP A 24 4.74 36.33 24.63
CA ASP A 24 3.69 35.61 23.89
C ASP A 24 3.47 34.21 24.51
N PRO A 25 2.73 34.13 25.63
CA PRO A 25 2.51 32.87 26.33
C PRO A 25 1.56 31.95 25.56
N GLU A 26 0.64 32.51 24.76
CA GLU A 26 -0.33 31.74 23.99
C GLU A 26 0.33 30.93 22.87
N HIS A 27 1.35 31.48 22.20
CA HIS A 27 2.03 30.79 21.10
C HIS A 27 3.38 30.16 21.51
N TYR A 28 3.78 30.23 22.78
CA TYR A 28 5.01 29.60 23.23
C TYR A 28 4.97 28.08 23.03
N GLY A 29 6.03 27.52 22.44
CA GLY A 29 6.11 26.07 22.16
C GLY A 29 5.23 25.56 21.02
N THR A 30 4.43 26.42 20.37
CA THR A 30 3.58 26.02 19.23
C THR A 30 4.35 25.90 17.91
N LYS A 31 5.48 26.62 17.79
CA LYS A 31 6.32 26.62 16.59
C LYS A 31 6.98 25.25 16.41
N LYS A 32 6.55 24.52 15.38
CA LYS A 32 7.18 23.26 14.96
C LYS A 32 8.28 23.54 13.95
N SER A 33 9.43 22.88 14.12
CA SER A 33 10.44 22.83 13.06
C SER A 33 9.89 22.04 11.87
N SER A 34 10.13 22.54 10.65
CA SER A 34 9.77 21.86 9.40
C SER A 34 10.47 20.51 9.22
N GLY A 35 11.50 20.24 10.03
CA GLY A 35 12.32 19.04 9.93
C GLY A 35 13.12 18.99 8.63
N ARG A 36 13.68 17.81 8.34
CA ARG A 36 14.51 17.58 7.16
C ARG A 36 13.64 17.50 5.88
N PRO A 37 14.01 18.21 4.80
CA PRO A 37 13.30 18.09 3.53
C PRO A 37 13.37 16.66 2.97
N LYS A 38 12.33 16.27 2.24
CA LYS A 38 12.26 14.94 1.61
C LYS A 38 13.24 14.86 0.44
N LYS A 39 13.95 13.73 0.33
CA LYS A 39 14.87 13.47 -0.79
C LYS A 39 14.16 13.36 -2.13
N ILE A 40 12.95 12.78 -2.14
CA ILE A 40 12.18 12.53 -3.37
C ILE A 40 11.30 13.74 -3.66
N THR A 41 11.51 14.35 -4.83
CA THR A 41 10.70 15.47 -5.31
C THR A 41 9.27 15.02 -5.65
N PRO A 42 8.26 15.93 -5.60
CA PRO A 42 6.89 15.59 -5.97
C PRO A 42 6.74 15.04 -7.39
N ALA A 43 7.50 15.58 -8.34
CA ALA A 43 7.52 15.12 -9.74
C ALA A 43 8.04 13.68 -9.85
N LEU A 44 9.18 13.37 -9.20
CA LEU A 44 9.71 12.01 -9.20
C LEU A 44 8.77 11.04 -8.45
N SER A 45 8.16 11.47 -7.35
CA SER A 45 7.14 10.68 -6.65
C SER A 45 5.98 10.29 -7.59
N ARG A 46 5.53 11.21 -8.45
CA ARG A 46 4.52 10.91 -9.48
C ARG A 46 5.02 9.85 -10.46
N ARG A 47 6.23 9.98 -11.00
CA ARG A 47 6.80 9.00 -11.94
C ARG A 47 6.92 7.60 -11.32
N ILE A 48 7.43 7.52 -10.09
CA ILE A 48 7.52 6.26 -9.32
C ILE A 48 6.15 5.59 -9.19
N ARG A 49 5.12 6.35 -8.81
CA ARG A 49 3.76 5.80 -8.67
C ARG A 49 3.17 5.32 -9.99
N LEU A 50 3.43 6.03 -11.09
CA LEU A 50 2.98 5.61 -12.42
C LEU A 50 3.67 4.33 -12.87
N ALA A 51 4.99 4.22 -12.67
CA ALA A 51 5.76 3.03 -13.00
C ALA A 51 5.25 1.78 -12.26
N VAL A 52 4.88 1.92 -10.98
CA VAL A 52 4.31 0.82 -10.18
C VAL A 52 2.90 0.45 -10.61
N ARG A 53 2.07 1.43 -10.99
CA ARG A 53 0.70 1.17 -11.45
C ARG A 53 0.64 0.49 -12.82
N GLN A 54 1.58 0.80 -13.70
CA GLN A 54 1.70 0.15 -15.00
C GLN A 54 2.10 -1.32 -14.90
N ASP A 55 2.99 -1.65 -13.96
CA ASP A 55 3.40 -3.02 -13.68
C ASP A 55 3.71 -3.19 -12.18
N THR A 56 2.79 -3.88 -11.51
CA THR A 56 2.86 -4.13 -10.07
C THR A 56 3.94 -5.14 -9.70
N GLY A 57 4.53 -5.85 -10.67
CA GLY A 57 5.59 -6.84 -10.46
C GLY A 57 6.99 -6.26 -10.38
N ARG A 58 7.18 -4.95 -10.62
CA ARG A 58 8.51 -4.35 -10.70
C ARG A 58 9.23 -4.30 -9.36
N SER A 59 10.51 -4.66 -9.39
CA SER A 59 11.41 -4.50 -8.24
C SER A 59 11.78 -3.03 -8.02
N SER A 60 12.23 -2.70 -6.81
CA SER A 60 12.68 -1.34 -6.50
C SER A 60 13.85 -0.88 -7.37
N THR A 61 14.74 -1.80 -7.77
CA THR A 61 15.85 -1.51 -8.68
C THR A 61 15.35 -1.18 -10.07
N GLN A 62 14.37 -1.94 -10.59
CA GLN A 62 13.76 -1.66 -11.89
C GLN A 62 13.03 -0.31 -11.89
N ILE A 63 12.31 0.00 -10.81
CA ILE A 63 11.66 1.30 -10.64
C ILE A 63 12.70 2.43 -10.64
N ASN A 64 13.84 2.23 -9.98
CA ASN A 64 14.93 3.20 -9.94
C ASN A 64 15.45 3.50 -11.35
N ALA A 65 15.80 2.46 -12.10
CA ALA A 65 16.29 2.57 -13.47
C ALA A 65 15.26 3.22 -14.40
N LEU A 66 14.00 2.78 -14.36
CA LEU A 66 12.93 3.32 -15.21
C LEU A 66 12.61 4.78 -14.93
N THR A 67 12.72 5.20 -13.67
CA THR A 67 12.44 6.58 -13.29
C THR A 67 13.67 7.46 -13.32
N GLY A 68 14.87 6.92 -13.59
CA GLY A 68 16.13 7.63 -13.41
C GLY A 68 16.29 8.17 -11.99
N ALA A 69 15.67 7.50 -11.01
CA ALA A 69 15.94 7.79 -9.62
C ALA A 69 17.30 7.17 -9.29
N ASP A 70 18.20 7.94 -8.71
CA ASP A 70 19.48 7.44 -8.21
C ASP A 70 19.41 7.34 -6.68
N TYR A 71 18.51 6.47 -6.20
CA TYR A 71 18.35 6.24 -4.77
C TYR A 71 18.51 4.77 -4.40
N SER A 72 18.89 4.52 -3.16
CA SER A 72 18.90 3.15 -2.61
C SER A 72 17.53 2.49 -2.72
N THR A 73 17.52 1.16 -2.90
CA THR A 73 16.28 0.37 -2.94
C THR A 73 15.45 0.52 -1.65
N ILE A 74 16.08 0.79 -0.51
CA ILE A 74 15.42 1.04 0.77
C ILE A 74 14.64 2.35 0.73
N THR A 75 15.21 3.40 0.14
CA THR A 75 14.55 4.71 0.01
C THR A 75 13.31 4.62 -0.87
N ILE A 76 13.41 3.91 -2.00
CA ILE A 76 12.27 3.63 -2.87
C ILE A 76 11.19 2.83 -2.13
N ARG A 77 11.55 1.75 -1.43
CA ARG A 77 10.59 0.95 -0.64
C ARG A 77 9.89 1.78 0.45
N ARG A 78 10.62 2.60 1.19
CA ARG A 78 10.06 3.48 2.21
C ARG A 78 9.06 4.46 1.58
N HIS A 79 9.44 5.08 0.47
CA HIS A 79 8.57 5.99 -0.26
C HIS A 79 7.28 5.30 -0.73
N LEU A 80 7.39 4.09 -1.27
CA LEU A 80 6.24 3.31 -1.72
C LEU A 80 5.29 2.98 -0.56
N ARG A 81 5.82 2.59 0.60
CA ARG A 81 5.01 2.36 1.81
C ARG A 81 4.31 3.64 2.28
N GLU A 82 5.01 4.77 2.30
CA GLU A 82 4.42 6.09 2.63
C GLU A 82 3.30 6.48 1.65
N LYS A 83 3.31 5.95 0.42
CA LYS A 83 2.26 6.14 -0.59
C LYS A 83 1.18 5.05 -0.59
N GLY A 84 1.22 4.12 0.35
CA GLY A 84 0.22 3.07 0.53
C GLY A 84 0.45 1.81 -0.30
N PHE A 85 1.57 1.67 -0.99
CA PHE A 85 1.90 0.44 -1.71
C PHE A 85 2.42 -0.63 -0.75
N LYS A 86 1.91 -1.84 -0.88
CA LYS A 86 2.31 -3.02 -0.12
C LYS A 86 2.83 -4.09 -1.07
N ASN A 87 3.83 -4.84 -0.61
CA ASN A 87 4.28 -6.02 -1.33
C ASN A 87 3.42 -7.19 -0.87
N GLU A 88 2.68 -7.79 -1.80
CA GLU A 88 1.83 -8.95 -1.55
C GLU A 88 2.23 -10.07 -2.51
N LYS A 89 2.33 -11.28 -1.96
CA LYS A 89 2.61 -12.46 -2.78
C LYS A 89 1.42 -12.70 -3.70
N ARG A 90 1.68 -12.81 -5.01
CA ARG A 90 0.64 -13.16 -5.98
C ARG A 90 0.05 -14.52 -5.61
N SER A 91 -1.28 -14.59 -5.50
CA SER A 91 -1.98 -15.86 -5.32
C SER A 91 -1.72 -16.76 -6.53
N GLN A 92 -1.45 -18.03 -6.27
CA GLN A 92 -1.37 -19.03 -7.34
C GLN A 92 -2.73 -19.09 -8.05
N ARG A 93 -2.71 -19.05 -9.39
CA ARG A 93 -3.91 -19.14 -10.22
C ARG A 93 -3.64 -20.15 -11.32
N HIS A 94 -4.60 -21.05 -11.54
CA HIS A 94 -4.53 -21.96 -12.68
C HIS A 94 -4.54 -21.16 -13.98
N CYS A 95 -3.71 -21.57 -14.93
CA CYS A 95 -3.66 -20.93 -16.25
C CYS A 95 -4.97 -21.22 -16.99
N LEU A 96 -5.76 -20.18 -17.26
CA LEU A 96 -6.96 -20.29 -18.08
C LEU A 96 -6.63 -19.95 -19.53
N LEU A 97 -6.64 -20.98 -20.37
CA LEU A 97 -6.62 -20.83 -21.82
C LEU A 97 -7.86 -20.08 -22.30
N GLN A 98 -7.80 -19.45 -23.47
CA GLN A 98 -8.90 -18.64 -24.01
C GLN A 98 -10.20 -19.45 -24.18
N ARG A 99 -10.10 -20.71 -24.60
CA ARG A 99 -11.26 -21.62 -24.67
C ARG A 99 -11.94 -21.81 -23.32
N HIS A 100 -11.17 -21.93 -22.23
CA HIS A 100 -11.72 -22.09 -20.88
C HIS A 100 -12.42 -20.81 -20.41
N LYS A 101 -11.86 -19.63 -20.71
CA LYS A 101 -12.48 -18.35 -20.36
C LYS A 101 -13.82 -18.18 -21.07
N THR A 102 -13.86 -18.49 -22.37
CA THR A 102 -15.09 -18.41 -23.19
C THR A 102 -16.17 -19.36 -22.68
N ALA A 103 -15.82 -20.63 -22.46
CA ALA A 103 -16.75 -21.63 -21.95
C ALA A 103 -17.29 -21.26 -20.56
N ARG A 104 -16.41 -20.80 -19.65
CA ARG A 104 -16.82 -20.34 -18.31
C ARG A 104 -17.75 -19.12 -18.38
N LEU A 105 -17.47 -18.17 -19.27
CA LEU A 105 -18.31 -16.99 -19.44
C LEU A 105 -19.68 -17.34 -20.00
N HIS A 106 -19.74 -18.22 -21.01
CA HIS A 106 -20.99 -18.71 -21.58
C HIS A 106 -21.84 -19.41 -20.51
N PHE A 107 -21.22 -20.35 -19.79
CA PHE A 107 -21.86 -21.06 -18.68
C PHE A 107 -22.42 -20.08 -17.64
N ALA A 108 -21.62 -19.10 -17.21
CA ALA A 108 -22.07 -18.10 -16.23
C ALA A 108 -23.26 -17.26 -16.72
N ARG A 109 -23.30 -16.92 -18.02
CA ARG A 109 -24.42 -16.16 -18.61
C ARG A 109 -25.70 -16.98 -18.70
N GLU A 110 -25.61 -18.21 -19.20
CA GLU A 110 -26.76 -19.12 -19.32
C GLU A 110 -27.42 -19.45 -17.98
N HIS A 111 -26.61 -19.47 -16.92
CA HIS A 111 -27.01 -19.92 -15.59
C HIS A 111 -27.18 -18.75 -14.60
N GLN A 112 -27.13 -17.50 -15.07
CA GLN A 112 -27.17 -16.31 -14.22
C GLN A 112 -28.48 -16.19 -13.43
N THR A 113 -29.60 -16.61 -14.01
CA THR A 113 -30.96 -16.48 -13.45
C THR A 113 -31.43 -17.72 -12.71
N TRP A 114 -30.55 -18.69 -12.48
CA TRP A 114 -30.93 -19.95 -11.87
C TRP A 114 -31.23 -19.81 -10.38
N ASP A 115 -32.23 -20.56 -9.94
CA ASP A 115 -32.63 -20.69 -8.56
C ASP A 115 -31.71 -21.66 -7.79
N ILE A 116 -31.74 -21.54 -6.47
CA ILE A 116 -30.86 -22.30 -5.56
C ILE A 116 -31.10 -23.81 -5.70
N GLU A 117 -32.33 -24.25 -5.98
CA GLU A 117 -32.66 -25.67 -6.15
C GLU A 117 -32.07 -26.27 -7.42
N ARG A 118 -32.07 -25.56 -8.57
CA ARG A 118 -31.35 -26.01 -9.77
C ARG A 118 -29.83 -26.03 -9.56
N TRP A 119 -29.29 -25.06 -8.82
CA TRP A 119 -27.88 -25.07 -8.44
C TRP A 119 -27.51 -26.27 -7.57
N LYS A 120 -28.33 -26.63 -6.57
CA LYS A 120 -28.11 -27.81 -5.72
C LYS A 120 -28.05 -29.10 -6.54
N LYS A 121 -28.99 -29.29 -7.47
CA LYS A 121 -29.02 -30.47 -8.34
C LYS A 121 -27.73 -30.62 -9.13
N ILE A 122 -27.26 -29.54 -9.76
CA ILE A 122 -26.04 -29.57 -10.56
C ILE A 122 -24.78 -29.66 -9.72
N PHE A 123 -24.76 -29.10 -8.51
CA PHE A 123 -23.63 -29.26 -7.61
C PHE A 123 -23.46 -30.73 -7.21
N LEU A 124 -24.57 -31.41 -6.90
CA LEU A 124 -24.57 -32.84 -6.60
C LEU A 124 -24.11 -33.65 -7.81
N GLU A 125 -24.75 -33.49 -8.98
CA GLU A 125 -24.40 -34.25 -10.21
C GLU A 125 -22.96 -33.96 -10.68
N LYS A 126 -22.51 -32.70 -10.63
CA LYS A 126 -21.17 -32.34 -11.08
C LYS A 126 -20.07 -32.77 -10.12
N ILE A 127 -20.30 -32.82 -8.80
CA ILE A 127 -19.32 -33.35 -7.85
C ILE A 127 -18.98 -34.80 -8.20
N TYR A 128 -19.98 -35.64 -8.47
CA TYR A 128 -19.73 -37.03 -8.88
C TYR A 128 -18.96 -37.10 -10.21
N SER A 129 -19.30 -36.27 -11.20
CA SER A 129 -18.59 -36.23 -12.49
C SER A 129 -17.17 -35.65 -12.44
N LEU A 130 -16.91 -34.72 -11.51
CA LEU A 130 -15.59 -34.15 -11.25
C LEU A 130 -14.71 -35.15 -10.51
N PHE A 131 -15.27 -35.89 -9.56
CA PHE A 131 -14.57 -37.00 -8.91
C PHE A 131 -14.15 -38.05 -9.93
N GLU A 132 -15.06 -38.49 -10.82
CA GLU A 132 -14.72 -39.42 -11.89
C GLU A 132 -13.68 -38.88 -12.87
N ASN A 133 -13.80 -37.63 -13.33
CA ASN A 133 -12.85 -37.05 -14.28
C ASN A 133 -11.47 -36.77 -13.67
N ILE A 134 -11.41 -36.41 -12.38
CA ILE A 134 -10.14 -36.26 -11.65
C ILE A 134 -9.50 -37.64 -11.48
N PHE A 135 -10.27 -38.67 -11.10
CA PHE A 135 -9.76 -40.04 -10.95
C PHE A 135 -9.25 -40.63 -12.28
N LYS A 136 -9.98 -40.40 -13.38
CA LYS A 136 -9.60 -40.83 -14.73
C LYS A 136 -8.37 -40.11 -15.30
N ASN A 137 -8.12 -38.85 -14.90
CA ASN A 137 -6.93 -38.10 -15.35
C ASN A 137 -5.71 -38.24 -14.43
N LEU A 138 -5.86 -38.79 -13.22
CA LEU A 138 -4.74 -38.99 -12.29
C LEU A 138 -4.23 -40.44 -12.24
N PHE A 139 -5.03 -41.42 -12.67
CA PHE A 139 -4.73 -42.84 -12.45
C PHE A 139 -4.77 -43.72 -13.72
N PHE A 140 -4.98 -43.13 -14.90
CA PHE A 140 -4.82 -43.76 -16.22
C PHE A 140 -4.18 -42.77 -17.20
#